data_AF-A0A8T9ZKA3-F1
#
_entry.id   AF-A0A8T9ZKA3-F1
#
_cell.length_a   1.000
_cell.length_b   1.000
_cell.length_c   1.000
_cell.angle_alpha   90.00
_cell.angle_beta   90.00
_cell.angle_gamma   90.00
#
_symmetry.space_group_name_H-M   'P 1'
#
loop_
_entity.id
_entity.type
_entity.pdbx_description
1 polymer ?
#
loop_
_entity_poly.entity_id
_entity_poly.type
_entity_poly.pdbx_seq_one_letter_code
_entity_poly.pdbx_strand_id
1 'polypeptide(L)'
;MKKPYKVMALSTLIATIVAGGIMPSYASAEEPAPIHANQDLKYPSYYLGPTGLDNAMKDTKSNMLVMDLYALTILKQADINLDGLPSVGDDLKTDIKANQNITRENATYWLNNLKSGIITTNQNIISYDTTFQNYSRYLLQYKNDPVKLTALLTKLNGEISQNKAQVTKLVDDLRSFRGKLETDTQKLKGNAEKIVNILTGEEAGIPLFQQQIEANKALIDENNKIYIGSSVATAFSVYLILSPFAPLGAAGLGGSIFGVVSSQQQIIKAQEEIIKLTQNISMAKLQSGRLTIVQGDIKNLTDTIDKAIVSLENIKTTWDVMGTKYDALIDKAKKVDPEFLAMDITADLDTAKEHWEQIRKYAENIQNSEIKFVEEKK
;
A
#
# COMPACT_ATOMS: atom_id res chain seq x y z
N MET A 1 -2.36 39.61 17.46
CA MET A 1 -2.52 38.43 18.34
C MET A 1 -3.57 37.50 17.71
N LYS A 2 -3.15 36.31 17.25
CA LYS A 2 -4.02 35.30 16.62
C LYS A 2 -4.65 34.42 17.71
N LYS A 3 -5.96 34.19 17.64
CA LYS A 3 -6.71 33.30 18.55
C LYS A 3 -6.59 31.83 18.10
N PRO A 4 -6.53 30.86 19.03
CA PRO A 4 -6.52 29.44 18.68
C PRO A 4 -7.95 28.89 18.56
N TYR A 5 -8.17 28.03 17.56
CA TYR A 5 -9.39 27.23 17.42
C TYR A 5 -9.30 25.98 18.30
N LYS A 6 -10.35 25.73 19.08
CA LYS A 6 -10.55 24.54 19.91
C LYS A 6 -10.84 23.33 19.01
N VAL A 7 -10.05 22.27 19.15
CA VAL A 7 -10.35 20.94 18.59
C VAL A 7 -11.36 20.26 19.52
N MET A 8 -12.52 19.88 18.99
CA MET A 8 -13.58 19.19 19.71
C MET A 8 -13.28 17.69 19.72
N ALA A 9 -13.04 17.12 20.90
CA ALA A 9 -12.80 15.69 21.07
C ALA A 9 -14.13 14.93 20.95
N LEU A 10 -14.24 14.04 19.96
CA LEU A 10 -15.36 13.11 19.82
C LEU A 10 -15.14 11.90 20.74
N SER A 11 -15.99 11.80 21.77
CA SER A 11 -16.04 10.71 22.72
C SER A 11 -16.55 9.45 22.03
N THR A 12 -15.71 8.42 21.88
CA THR A 12 -16.16 7.12 21.36
C THR A 12 -16.74 6.29 22.51
N LEU A 13 -18.04 6.00 22.45
CA LEU A 13 -18.74 5.16 23.41
C LEU A 13 -18.36 3.70 23.15
N ILE A 14 -17.58 3.08 24.04
CA ILE A 14 -17.30 1.64 24.00
C ILE A 14 -18.46 0.93 24.70
N ALA A 15 -19.32 0.26 23.93
CA ALA A 15 -20.31 -0.66 24.46
C ALA A 15 -19.63 -2.01 24.76
N THR A 16 -19.46 -2.33 26.03
CA THR A 16 -19.04 -3.65 26.51
C THR A 16 -20.23 -4.60 26.50
N ILE A 17 -20.16 -5.70 25.75
CA ILE A 17 -21.00 -6.88 25.95
C ILE A 17 -20.09 -8.07 26.21
N VAL A 18 -20.13 -8.56 27.45
CA VAL A 18 -19.61 -9.86 27.85
C VAL A 18 -20.82 -10.75 28.12
N ALA A 19 -21.05 -11.75 27.27
CA ALA A 19 -21.69 -13.01 27.66
C ALA A 19 -21.59 -14.06 26.55
N GLY A 20 -20.75 -15.07 26.78
CA GLY A 20 -21.00 -16.48 26.44
C GLY A 20 -21.26 -16.87 24.98
N GLY A 21 -20.21 -17.30 24.28
CA GLY A 21 -20.33 -18.09 23.05
C GLY A 21 -19.09 -17.90 22.20
N ILE A 22 -18.34 -18.96 21.96
CA ILE A 22 -17.16 -18.98 21.08
C ILE A 22 -17.66 -18.71 19.64
N MET A 23 -17.78 -17.43 19.28
CA MET A 23 -17.88 -17.00 17.90
C MET A 23 -16.45 -16.78 17.41
N PRO A 24 -16.02 -17.47 16.34
CA PRO A 24 -14.72 -17.20 15.75
C PRO A 24 -14.66 -15.73 15.32
N SER A 25 -13.54 -15.08 15.59
CA SER A 25 -13.30 -13.67 15.25
C SER A 25 -13.12 -13.50 13.74
N TYR A 26 -14.20 -13.63 12.99
CA TYR A 26 -14.33 -13.12 11.62
C TYR A 26 -15.61 -12.30 11.56
N ALA A 27 -15.59 -11.17 12.27
CA ALA A 27 -16.35 -10.02 11.81
C ALA A 27 -15.60 -9.48 10.57
N SER A 28 -15.77 -10.18 9.44
CA SER A 28 -15.43 -9.62 8.14
C SER A 28 -16.27 -8.36 8.00
N ALA A 29 -15.63 -7.20 7.83
CA ALA A 29 -16.34 -6.14 7.13
C ALA A 29 -16.73 -6.76 5.77
N GLU A 30 -18.02 -6.82 5.48
CA GLU A 30 -18.51 -7.36 4.22
C GLU A 30 -17.88 -6.54 3.09
N GLU A 31 -16.99 -7.14 2.28
CA GLU A 31 -16.41 -6.43 1.15
C GLU A 31 -17.54 -6.08 0.17
N PRO A 32 -17.65 -4.82 -0.31
CA PRO A 32 -18.64 -4.49 -1.32
C PRO A 32 -18.40 -5.36 -2.57
N ALA A 33 -19.49 -5.84 -3.17
CA ALA A 33 -19.42 -6.67 -4.37
C ALA A 33 -18.63 -5.95 -5.49
N PRO A 34 -17.88 -6.68 -6.33
CA PRO A 34 -17.12 -6.08 -7.42
C PRO A 34 -18.03 -5.31 -8.37
N ILE A 35 -17.59 -4.14 -8.83
CA ILE A 35 -18.34 -3.33 -9.79
C ILE A 35 -18.12 -3.94 -11.18
N HIS A 36 -18.99 -4.88 -11.55
CA HIS A 36 -18.99 -5.47 -12.89
C HIS A 36 -19.56 -4.51 -13.92
N ALA A 37 -18.85 -4.35 -15.03
CA ALA A 37 -19.14 -3.33 -16.03
C ALA A 37 -20.48 -3.47 -16.78
N ASN A 38 -21.23 -4.57 -16.68
CA ASN A 38 -22.10 -4.94 -17.81
C ASN A 38 -23.43 -5.67 -17.54
N GLN A 39 -23.84 -5.99 -16.30
CA GLN A 39 -25.01 -6.87 -16.16
C GLN A 39 -26.38 -6.17 -16.30
N ASP A 40 -26.50 -4.85 -16.06
CA ASP A 40 -27.81 -4.15 -16.09
C ASP A 40 -27.82 -2.78 -16.79
N LEU A 41 -26.75 -2.36 -17.48
CA LEU A 41 -26.70 -1.04 -18.14
C LEU A 41 -27.45 -1.04 -19.47
N LYS A 42 -28.37 -0.08 -19.65
CA LYS A 42 -29.12 0.08 -20.91
C LYS A 42 -28.25 0.68 -22.02
N TYR A 43 -27.32 1.57 -21.65
CA TYR A 43 -26.42 2.25 -22.58
C TYR A 43 -24.97 2.26 -22.09
N PRO A 44 -24.25 1.13 -22.19
CA PRO A 44 -22.89 0.97 -21.64
C PRO A 44 -21.85 1.98 -22.20
N SER A 45 -22.04 2.44 -23.44
CA SER A 45 -21.20 3.45 -24.10
C SER A 45 -21.31 4.85 -23.47
N TYR A 46 -22.39 5.12 -22.72
CA TYR A 46 -22.65 6.40 -22.05
C TYR A 46 -22.57 6.30 -20.53
N TYR A 47 -22.16 5.15 -20.01
CA TYR A 47 -22.05 4.92 -18.59
C TYR A 47 -20.97 5.80 -17.94
N LEU A 48 -21.38 6.60 -16.96
CA LEU A 48 -20.56 7.61 -16.28
C LEU A 48 -19.97 7.14 -14.94
N GLY A 49 -20.09 5.85 -14.61
CA GLY A 49 -19.62 5.31 -13.33
C GLY A 49 -18.20 4.74 -13.37
N PRO A 50 -17.67 4.35 -12.20
CA PRO A 50 -16.25 4.08 -11.97
C PRO A 50 -15.82 2.63 -12.25
N THR A 51 -16.19 2.08 -13.41
CA THR A 51 -15.88 0.68 -13.75
C THR A 51 -14.39 0.36 -13.58
N GLY A 52 -14.07 -0.69 -12.81
CA GLY A 52 -12.72 -1.20 -12.60
C GLY A 52 -11.88 -0.41 -11.59
N LEU A 53 -12.41 0.67 -11.01
CA LEU A 53 -11.71 1.45 -10.00
C LEU A 53 -11.59 0.70 -8.66
N ASP A 54 -12.56 -0.16 -8.33
CA ASP A 54 -12.63 -0.99 -7.13
C ASP A 54 -11.39 -1.90 -6.97
N ASN A 55 -11.09 -2.71 -7.98
CA ASN A 55 -9.95 -3.63 -7.96
C ASN A 55 -8.62 -2.87 -7.93
N ALA A 56 -8.51 -1.82 -8.76
CA ALA A 56 -7.29 -1.01 -8.82
C ALA A 56 -7.00 -0.30 -7.49
N MET A 57 -8.03 0.17 -6.78
CA MET A 57 -7.90 0.74 -5.44
C MET A 57 -7.53 -0.32 -4.40
N LYS A 58 -8.10 -1.52 -4.47
CA LYS A 58 -7.76 -2.64 -3.58
C LYS A 58 -6.30 -3.01 -3.70
N ASP A 59 -5.82 -3.20 -4.92
CA ASP A 59 -4.42 -3.53 -5.16
C ASP A 59 -3.50 -2.37 -4.75
N THR A 60 -3.88 -1.13 -5.01
CA THR A 60 -3.11 0.06 -4.57
C THR A 60 -2.98 0.12 -3.05
N LYS A 61 -4.08 -0.11 -2.31
CA LYS A 61 -4.07 -0.17 -0.84
C LYS A 61 -3.13 -1.28 -0.35
N SER A 62 -3.30 -2.49 -0.86
CA SER A 62 -2.53 -3.65 -0.42
C SER A 62 -1.04 -3.44 -0.70
N ASN A 63 -0.67 -2.96 -1.88
CA ASN A 63 0.73 -2.68 -2.21
C ASN A 63 1.31 -1.55 -1.32
N MET A 64 0.54 -0.49 -1.05
CA MET A 64 0.97 0.58 -0.13
C MET A 64 1.29 0.03 1.27
N LEU A 65 0.42 -0.82 1.83
CA LEU A 65 0.62 -1.42 3.15
C LEU A 65 1.81 -2.39 3.16
N VAL A 66 2.01 -3.17 2.10
CA VAL A 66 3.20 -4.04 1.97
C VAL A 66 4.48 -3.18 1.94
N MET A 67 4.49 -2.07 1.20
CA MET A 67 5.63 -1.15 1.16
C MET A 67 5.90 -0.50 2.52
N ASP A 68 4.84 -0.08 3.23
CA ASP A 68 4.96 0.43 4.60
C ASP A 68 5.61 -0.61 5.51
N LEU A 69 5.17 -1.87 5.46
CA LEU A 69 5.74 -2.94 6.27
C LEU A 69 7.25 -3.09 6.05
N TYR A 70 7.71 -3.13 4.80
CA TYR A 70 9.14 -3.28 4.49
C TYR A 70 9.94 -2.03 4.83
N ALA A 71 9.42 -0.84 4.53
CA ALA A 71 10.08 0.41 4.90
C ALA A 71 10.28 0.51 6.42
N LEU A 72 9.25 0.18 7.18
CA LEU A 72 9.28 0.15 8.64
C LEU A 72 10.26 -0.90 9.18
N THR A 73 10.31 -2.08 8.56
CA THR A 73 11.27 -3.15 8.91
C THR A 73 12.70 -2.67 8.68
N ILE A 74 13.00 -2.08 7.53
CA ILE A 74 14.32 -1.49 7.21
C ILE A 74 14.74 -0.42 8.21
N LEU A 75 13.81 0.42 8.68
CA LEU A 75 14.11 1.47 9.65
C LEU A 75 14.38 0.92 11.05
N LYS A 76 13.81 -0.24 11.39
CA LYS A 76 13.93 -0.87 12.71
C LYS A 76 15.07 -1.88 12.80
N GLN A 77 15.70 -2.28 11.70
CA GLN A 77 16.80 -3.25 11.71
C GLN A 77 18.06 -2.69 12.40
N ALA A 78 18.77 -3.56 13.11
CA ALA A 78 20.07 -3.24 13.70
C ALA A 78 21.11 -2.85 12.63
N ASP A 79 22.09 -2.06 13.04
CA ASP A 79 23.25 -1.78 12.20
C ASP A 79 24.04 -3.06 11.89
N ILE A 80 24.48 -3.15 10.64
CA ILE A 80 25.48 -4.14 10.24
C ILE A 80 26.81 -3.70 10.85
N ASN A 81 27.33 -4.53 11.74
CA ASN A 81 28.58 -4.27 12.44
C ASN A 81 29.56 -5.39 12.12
N LEU A 82 30.63 -5.07 11.39
CA LEU A 82 31.65 -6.02 10.96
C LEU A 82 32.99 -5.79 11.67
N ASP A 83 33.03 -4.95 12.72
CA ASP A 83 34.28 -4.51 13.34
C ASP A 83 35.02 -5.67 14.05
N GLY A 84 34.29 -6.73 14.45
CA GLY A 84 34.85 -7.98 15.00
C GLY A 84 35.21 -9.04 13.95
N LEU A 85 35.18 -8.71 12.66
CA LEU A 85 35.45 -9.63 11.54
C LEU A 85 36.64 -9.09 10.73
N PRO A 86 37.89 -9.37 11.16
CA PRO A 86 39.10 -8.76 10.59
C PRO A 86 39.38 -9.17 9.14
N SER A 87 38.81 -10.30 8.70
CA SER A 87 38.90 -10.83 7.34
C SER A 87 38.11 -10.02 6.31
N VAL A 88 37.12 -9.24 6.76
CA VAL A 88 36.42 -8.31 5.90
C VAL A 88 37.26 -7.02 5.81
N GLY A 89 37.64 -6.65 4.58
CA GLY A 89 38.39 -5.41 4.33
C GLY A 89 37.60 -4.15 4.71
N ASP A 90 38.29 -3.11 5.16
CA ASP A 90 37.66 -1.89 5.69
C ASP A 90 36.82 -1.13 4.66
N ASP A 91 37.17 -1.21 3.37
CA ASP A 91 36.36 -0.67 2.28
C ASP A 91 34.98 -1.34 2.23
N LEU A 92 34.92 -2.68 2.30
CA LEU A 92 33.65 -3.42 2.32
C LEU A 92 32.82 -3.12 3.58
N LYS A 93 33.48 -2.94 4.73
CA LYS A 93 32.80 -2.53 5.98
C LYS A 93 32.18 -1.13 5.84
N THR A 94 32.89 -0.22 5.20
CA THR A 94 32.43 1.15 4.97
C THR A 94 31.27 1.16 3.97
N ASP A 95 31.43 0.46 2.84
CA ASP A 95 30.44 0.39 1.78
C ASP A 95 29.12 -0.23 2.26
N ILE A 96 29.17 -1.30 3.07
CA ILE A 96 27.94 -1.96 3.52
C ILE A 96 27.17 -1.10 4.54
N LYS A 97 27.88 -0.36 5.41
CA LYS A 97 27.29 0.63 6.31
C LYS A 97 26.62 1.75 5.50
N ALA A 98 27.29 2.25 4.47
CA ALA A 98 26.72 3.25 3.56
C ALA A 98 25.48 2.72 2.82
N ASN A 99 25.53 1.51 2.28
CA ASN A 99 24.40 0.86 1.61
C ASN A 99 23.19 0.70 2.55
N GLN A 100 23.41 0.33 3.81
CA GLN A 100 22.35 0.23 4.80
C GLN A 100 21.70 1.59 5.11
N ASN A 101 22.50 2.65 5.22
CA ASN A 101 21.99 4.01 5.43
C ASN A 101 21.17 4.50 4.24
N ILE A 102 21.65 4.30 3.01
CA ILE A 102 20.89 4.61 1.79
C ILE A 102 19.56 3.85 1.75
N THR A 103 19.56 2.58 2.18
CA THR A 103 18.34 1.77 2.28
C THR A 103 17.33 2.38 3.26
N ARG A 104 17.78 2.90 4.40
CA ARG A 104 16.94 3.62 5.38
C ARG A 104 16.44 4.96 4.86
N GLU A 105 17.28 5.69 4.12
CA GLU A 105 16.87 6.93 3.45
C GLU A 105 15.76 6.66 2.43
N ASN A 106 15.89 5.60 1.64
CA ASN A 106 14.86 5.16 0.70
C ASN A 106 13.54 4.78 1.40
N ALA A 107 13.62 4.00 2.48
CA ALA A 107 12.45 3.66 3.29
C ALA A 107 11.76 4.92 3.87
N THR A 108 12.55 5.87 4.38
CA THR A 108 12.05 7.16 4.88
C THR A 108 11.41 7.98 3.75
N TYR A 109 12.02 8.00 2.57
CA TYR A 109 11.52 8.73 1.42
C TYR A 109 10.15 8.21 0.98
N TRP A 110 9.97 6.88 0.92
CA TRP A 110 8.67 6.25 0.68
C TRP A 110 7.61 6.75 1.67
N LEU A 111 7.87 6.59 2.98
CA LEU A 111 6.90 6.88 4.04
C LEU A 111 6.50 8.36 4.08
N ASN A 112 7.47 9.26 3.86
CA ASN A 112 7.28 10.70 4.06
C ASN A 112 6.87 11.44 2.78
N ASN A 113 7.09 10.88 1.59
CA ASN A 113 6.87 11.60 0.32
C ASN A 113 5.90 10.84 -0.58
N LEU A 114 6.26 9.65 -1.04
CA LEU A 114 5.49 8.95 -2.09
C LEU A 114 4.16 8.38 -1.60
N LYS A 115 4.12 7.87 -0.37
CA LYS A 115 2.87 7.41 0.27
C LYS A 115 1.79 8.48 0.24
N SER A 116 2.16 9.75 0.45
CA SER A 116 1.19 10.86 0.45
C SER A 116 0.48 11.02 -0.90
N GLY A 117 1.13 10.70 -2.02
CA GLY A 117 0.50 10.76 -3.34
C GLY A 117 -0.60 9.70 -3.54
N ILE A 118 -0.43 8.51 -2.97
CA ILE A 118 -1.48 7.47 -2.98
C ILE A 118 -2.68 7.92 -2.15
N ILE A 119 -2.42 8.52 -0.99
CA ILE A 119 -3.47 9.09 -0.13
C ILE A 119 -4.23 10.20 -0.88
N THR A 120 -3.52 11.13 -1.53
CA THR A 120 -4.14 12.18 -2.36
C THR A 120 -4.94 11.60 -3.52
N THR A 121 -4.46 10.51 -4.16
CA THR A 121 -5.22 9.82 -5.22
C THR A 121 -6.58 9.31 -4.70
N ASN A 122 -6.63 8.74 -3.50
CA ASN A 122 -7.89 8.32 -2.88
C ASN A 122 -8.79 9.51 -2.52
N GLN A 123 -8.22 10.60 -1.99
CA GLN A 123 -8.96 11.83 -1.70
C GLN A 123 -9.61 12.43 -2.96
N ASN A 124 -8.91 12.38 -4.09
CA ASN A 124 -9.45 12.84 -5.37
C ASN A 124 -10.63 12.00 -5.85
N ILE A 125 -10.63 10.69 -5.60
CA ILE A 125 -11.75 9.79 -5.89
C ILE A 125 -12.97 10.16 -5.03
N ILE A 126 -12.78 10.37 -3.72
CA ILE A 126 -13.83 10.81 -2.79
C ILE A 126 -14.40 12.17 -3.21
N SER A 127 -13.53 13.11 -3.56
CA SER A 127 -13.92 14.44 -4.02
C SER A 127 -14.72 14.38 -5.31
N TYR A 128 -14.30 13.53 -6.26
CA TYR A 128 -15.01 13.36 -7.53
C TYR A 128 -16.40 12.76 -7.34
N ASP A 129 -16.56 11.70 -6.53
CA ASP A 129 -17.90 11.18 -6.20
C ASP A 129 -18.77 12.29 -5.61
N THR A 130 -18.25 13.05 -4.64
CA THR A 130 -19.00 14.17 -4.04
C THR A 130 -19.48 15.18 -5.10
N THR A 131 -18.63 15.54 -6.06
CA THR A 131 -19.03 16.37 -7.20
C THR A 131 -20.09 15.64 -8.03
N PHE A 132 -19.86 14.40 -8.45
CA PHE A 132 -20.76 13.64 -9.30
C PHE A 132 -22.16 13.52 -8.69
N GLN A 133 -22.27 13.20 -7.40
CA GLN A 133 -23.56 13.12 -6.68
C GLN A 133 -24.31 14.46 -6.73
N ASN A 134 -23.62 15.57 -6.43
CA ASN A 134 -24.21 16.92 -6.41
C ASN A 134 -24.72 17.36 -7.79
N TYR A 135 -24.09 16.90 -8.86
CA TYR A 135 -24.37 17.34 -10.22
C TYR A 135 -25.19 16.35 -11.05
N SER A 136 -25.31 15.10 -10.62
CA SER A 136 -25.99 14.01 -11.34
C SER A 136 -27.41 14.38 -11.77
N ARG A 137 -28.23 14.90 -10.85
CA ARG A 137 -29.63 15.31 -11.14
C ARG A 137 -29.73 16.34 -12.26
N TYR A 138 -28.73 17.19 -12.43
CA TYR A 138 -28.71 18.22 -13.46
C TYR A 138 -28.43 17.65 -14.85
N LEU A 139 -27.82 16.46 -14.96
CA LEU A 139 -27.65 15.77 -16.24
C LEU A 139 -29.00 15.44 -16.88
N LEU A 140 -29.99 15.00 -16.07
CA LEU A 140 -31.36 14.78 -16.52
C LEU A 140 -32.08 16.11 -16.80
N GLN A 141 -31.96 17.09 -15.90
CA GLN A 141 -32.64 18.38 -16.04
C GLN A 141 -32.20 19.14 -17.30
N TYR A 142 -30.91 19.07 -17.64
CA TYR A 142 -30.35 19.79 -18.78
C TYR A 142 -30.32 18.96 -20.07
N LYS A 143 -30.89 17.75 -20.08
CA LYS A 143 -30.83 16.87 -21.26
C LYS A 143 -31.32 17.54 -22.54
N ASN A 144 -32.37 18.36 -22.46
CA ASN A 144 -32.92 19.12 -23.60
C ASN A 144 -32.37 20.56 -23.72
N ASP A 145 -31.33 20.90 -22.97
CA ASP A 145 -30.61 22.18 -23.02
C ASP A 145 -29.14 21.91 -23.38
N PRO A 146 -28.80 21.82 -24.68
CA PRO A 146 -27.46 21.46 -25.16
C PRO A 146 -26.35 22.31 -24.56
N VAL A 147 -26.60 23.60 -24.32
CA VAL A 147 -25.62 24.53 -23.77
C VAL A 147 -25.32 24.18 -22.31
N LYS A 148 -26.36 24.04 -21.48
CA LYS A 148 -26.19 23.70 -20.06
C LYS A 148 -25.64 22.29 -19.86
N LEU A 149 -26.09 21.32 -20.66
CA LEU A 149 -25.59 19.95 -20.60
C LEU A 149 -24.11 19.87 -20.97
N THR A 150 -23.72 20.53 -22.06
CA THR A 150 -22.31 20.60 -22.50
C THR A 150 -21.43 21.23 -21.42
N ALA A 151 -21.88 22.33 -20.81
CA ALA A 151 -21.13 22.99 -19.74
C ALA A 151 -20.96 22.08 -18.51
N LEU A 152 -22.02 21.36 -18.13
CA LEU A 152 -21.99 20.42 -16.99
C LEU A 152 -21.04 19.24 -17.24
N LEU A 153 -21.15 18.59 -18.40
CA LEU A 153 -20.28 17.48 -18.77
C LEU A 153 -18.81 17.92 -18.89
N THR A 154 -18.56 19.12 -19.45
CA THR A 154 -17.20 19.68 -19.55
C THR A 154 -16.60 19.91 -18.17
N LYS A 155 -17.38 20.38 -17.19
CA LYS A 155 -16.93 20.55 -15.81
C LYS A 155 -16.50 19.22 -15.19
N LEU A 156 -17.36 18.20 -15.28
CA LEU A 156 -17.08 16.86 -14.75
C LEU A 156 -15.87 16.21 -15.45
N ASN A 157 -15.72 16.40 -16.77
CA ASN A 157 -14.56 15.91 -17.51
C ASN A 157 -13.26 16.65 -17.15
N GLY A 158 -13.37 17.93 -16.78
CA GLY A 158 -12.25 18.70 -16.25
C GLY A 158 -11.67 18.11 -14.97
N GLU A 159 -12.54 17.69 -14.03
CA GLU A 159 -12.10 17.01 -12.79
C GLU A 159 -11.50 15.63 -13.08
N ILE A 160 -12.09 14.85 -14.00
CA ILE A 160 -11.50 13.58 -14.48
C ILE A 160 -10.08 13.80 -15.01
N SER A 161 -9.90 14.82 -15.87
CA SER A 161 -8.61 15.13 -16.49
C SER A 161 -7.56 15.55 -15.46
N GLN A 162 -7.97 16.33 -14.45
CA GLN A 162 -7.09 16.71 -13.34
C GLN A 162 -6.67 15.50 -12.50
N ASN A 163 -7.61 14.62 -12.16
CA ASN A 163 -7.33 13.40 -11.42
C ASN A 163 -6.37 12.48 -12.19
N LYS A 164 -6.60 12.27 -13.49
CA LYS A 164 -5.69 11.53 -14.37
C LYS A 164 -4.28 12.10 -14.38
N ALA A 165 -4.15 13.43 -14.47
CA ALA A 165 -2.84 14.08 -14.50
C ALA A 165 -2.08 13.89 -13.18
N GLN A 166 -2.76 14.00 -12.04
CA GLN A 166 -2.16 13.78 -10.73
C GLN A 166 -1.69 12.33 -10.54
N VAL A 167 -2.50 11.35 -10.93
CA VAL A 167 -2.10 9.92 -10.89
C VAL A 167 -0.94 9.65 -11.85
N THR A 168 -0.94 10.27 -13.03
CA THR A 168 0.17 10.15 -13.98
C THR A 168 1.49 10.64 -13.38
N LYS A 169 1.47 11.81 -12.74
CA LYS A 169 2.65 12.34 -12.05
C LYS A 169 3.14 11.38 -10.96
N LEU A 170 2.24 10.85 -10.14
CA LEU A 170 2.59 9.88 -9.09
C LEU A 170 3.23 8.60 -9.66
N VAL A 171 2.70 8.08 -10.78
CA VAL A 171 3.29 6.93 -11.47
C VAL A 171 4.72 7.23 -11.91
N ASP A 172 4.99 8.42 -12.45
CA ASP A 172 6.32 8.82 -12.89
C ASP A 172 7.29 9.02 -11.71
N ASP A 173 6.81 9.60 -10.61
CA ASP A 173 7.56 9.73 -9.36
C ASP A 173 7.94 8.36 -8.79
N LEU A 174 7.01 7.39 -8.80
CA LEU A 174 7.26 6.02 -8.36
C LEU A 174 8.23 5.27 -9.27
N ARG A 175 8.14 5.43 -10.60
CA ARG A 175 9.10 4.83 -11.55
C ARG A 175 10.50 5.37 -11.33
N SER A 176 10.64 6.67 -11.09
CA SER A 176 11.92 7.31 -10.77
C SER A 176 12.51 6.75 -9.48
N PHE A 177 11.68 6.62 -8.44
CA PHE A 177 12.10 6.03 -7.18
C PHE A 177 12.46 4.54 -7.31
N ARG A 178 11.71 3.78 -8.11
CA ARG A 178 12.04 2.38 -8.45
C ARG A 178 13.43 2.27 -9.08
N GLY A 179 13.75 3.10 -10.07
CA GLY A 179 15.08 3.07 -10.69
C GLY A 179 16.22 3.36 -9.69
N LYS A 180 15.97 4.25 -8.73
CA LYS A 180 16.90 4.49 -7.61
C LYS A 180 17.03 3.24 -6.71
N LEU A 181 15.91 2.65 -6.31
CA LEU A 181 15.88 1.43 -5.49
C LEU A 181 16.62 0.26 -6.15
N GLU A 182 16.43 0.03 -7.46
CA GLU A 182 17.11 -1.03 -8.20
C GLU A 182 18.64 -0.86 -8.15
N THR A 183 19.12 0.37 -8.38
CA THR A 183 20.55 0.69 -8.33
C THR A 183 21.13 0.47 -6.93
N ASP A 184 20.45 0.99 -5.91
CA ASP A 184 20.89 0.88 -4.51
C ASP A 184 20.84 -0.59 -4.03
N THR A 185 19.84 -1.36 -4.45
CA THR A 185 19.69 -2.80 -4.18
C THR A 185 20.82 -3.61 -4.79
N GLN A 186 21.19 -3.34 -6.04
CA GLN A 186 22.28 -4.04 -6.71
C GLN A 186 23.63 -3.81 -6.01
N LYS A 187 23.90 -2.56 -5.58
CA LYS A 187 25.12 -2.23 -4.82
C LYS A 187 25.15 -2.93 -3.46
N LEU A 188 24.04 -2.89 -2.72
CA LEU A 188 23.92 -3.61 -1.45
C LEU A 188 24.18 -5.11 -1.66
N LYS A 189 23.50 -5.70 -2.65
CA LYS A 189 23.60 -7.13 -2.94
C LYS A 189 25.03 -7.54 -3.28
N GLY A 190 25.70 -6.82 -4.18
CA GLY A 190 27.07 -7.12 -4.57
C GLY A 190 28.07 -7.06 -3.40
N ASN A 191 27.92 -6.08 -2.51
CA ASN A 191 28.79 -5.97 -1.33
C ASN A 191 28.45 -7.02 -0.26
N ALA A 192 27.18 -7.31 -0.03
CA ALA A 192 26.74 -8.35 0.88
C ALA A 192 27.21 -9.74 0.43
N GLU A 193 27.12 -10.07 -0.86
CA GLU A 193 27.61 -11.34 -1.43
C GLU A 193 29.12 -11.50 -1.24
N LYS A 194 29.90 -10.43 -1.45
CA LYS A 194 31.35 -10.46 -1.17
C LYS A 194 31.64 -10.75 0.30
N ILE A 195 30.94 -10.09 1.21
CA ILE A 195 31.09 -10.31 2.66
C ILE A 195 30.73 -11.75 3.02
N VAL A 196 29.57 -12.24 2.56
CA VAL A 196 29.10 -13.60 2.83
C VAL A 196 30.08 -14.66 2.31
N ASN A 197 30.65 -14.45 1.12
CA ASN A 197 31.66 -15.36 0.56
C ASN A 197 32.94 -15.41 1.39
N ILE A 198 33.41 -14.26 1.89
CA ILE A 198 34.55 -14.18 2.81
C ILE A 198 34.24 -14.99 4.08
N LEU A 199 33.10 -14.70 4.72
CA LEU A 199 32.73 -15.36 5.98
C LEU A 199 32.52 -16.87 5.80
N THR A 200 31.95 -17.31 4.68
CA THR A 200 31.76 -18.74 4.37
C THR A 200 33.09 -19.48 4.21
N GLY A 201 34.14 -18.80 3.74
CA GLY A 201 35.49 -19.36 3.68
C GLY A 201 36.11 -19.60 5.06
N GLU A 202 35.62 -18.91 6.10
CA GLU A 202 36.14 -18.98 7.47
C GLU A 202 35.31 -19.87 8.39
N GLU A 203 33.98 -19.84 8.21
CA GLU A 203 33.05 -20.58 9.03
C GLU A 203 32.07 -21.41 8.18
N ALA A 204 32.14 -22.72 8.34
CA ALA A 204 31.20 -23.64 7.72
C ALA A 204 29.77 -23.44 8.26
N GLY A 205 28.79 -23.70 7.39
CA GLY A 205 27.37 -23.67 7.75
C GLY A 205 26.72 -22.29 7.69
N ILE A 206 27.45 -21.22 7.32
CA ILE A 206 26.84 -19.91 7.00
C ILE A 206 25.79 -20.03 5.88
N PRO A 207 26.04 -20.73 4.75
CA PRO A 207 25.02 -20.88 3.71
C PRO A 207 23.74 -21.57 4.19
N LEU A 208 23.87 -22.63 5.00
CA LEU A 208 22.71 -23.33 5.57
C LEU A 208 21.94 -22.42 6.54
N PHE A 209 22.65 -21.67 7.38
CA PHE A 209 22.04 -20.70 8.28
C PHE A 209 21.26 -19.63 7.52
N GLN A 210 21.85 -19.02 6.47
CA GLN A 210 21.16 -18.04 5.65
C GLN A 210 19.92 -18.63 4.97
N GLN A 211 20.01 -19.84 4.43
CA GLN A 211 18.87 -20.52 3.82
C GLN A 211 17.71 -20.71 4.82
N GLN A 212 17.99 -21.04 6.07
CA GLN A 212 16.97 -21.18 7.11
C GLN A 212 16.34 -19.84 7.52
N ILE A 213 17.13 -18.76 7.53
CA ILE A 213 16.63 -17.38 7.71
C ILE A 213 15.72 -16.98 6.54
N GLU A 214 16.16 -17.21 5.30
CA GLU A 214 15.40 -16.89 4.08
C GLU A 214 14.08 -17.64 4.03
N ALA A 215 14.08 -18.94 4.33
CA ALA A 215 12.86 -19.76 4.34
C ALA A 215 11.83 -19.24 5.35
N ASN A 216 12.26 -18.96 6.58
CA ASN A 216 11.37 -18.42 7.61
C ASN A 216 10.88 -17.01 7.29
N LYS A 217 11.76 -16.15 6.75
CA LYS A 217 11.39 -14.83 6.28
C LYS A 217 10.36 -14.89 5.15
N ALA A 218 10.55 -15.79 4.19
CA ALA A 218 9.61 -15.97 3.07
C ALA A 218 8.22 -16.37 3.57
N LEU A 219 8.13 -17.28 4.55
CA LEU A 219 6.86 -17.65 5.19
C LEU A 219 6.17 -16.46 5.84
N ILE A 220 6.92 -15.61 6.55
CA ILE A 220 6.40 -14.40 7.19
C ILE A 220 5.91 -13.40 6.14
N ASP A 221 6.71 -13.16 5.10
CA ASP A 221 6.40 -12.24 4.01
C ASP A 221 5.15 -12.66 3.23
N GLU A 222 5.03 -13.95 2.89
CA GLU A 222 3.88 -14.48 2.16
C GLU A 222 2.60 -14.40 2.99
N ASN A 223 2.66 -14.83 4.26
CA ASN A 223 1.52 -14.73 5.16
C ASN A 223 1.11 -13.26 5.37
N ASN A 224 2.06 -12.35 5.59
CA ASN A 224 1.76 -10.92 5.71
C ASN A 224 1.07 -10.36 4.46
N LYS A 225 1.52 -10.73 3.25
CA LYS A 225 0.87 -10.32 1.99
C LYS A 225 -0.56 -10.85 1.88
N ILE A 226 -0.82 -12.10 2.29
CA ILE A 226 -2.17 -12.68 2.34
C ILE A 226 -3.06 -11.89 3.30
N TYR A 227 -2.58 -11.60 4.52
CA TYR A 227 -3.36 -10.83 5.49
C TYR A 227 -3.67 -9.41 4.99
N ILE A 228 -2.69 -8.74 4.38
CA ILE A 228 -2.87 -7.41 3.75
C ILE A 228 -3.94 -7.44 2.64
N GLY A 229 -4.02 -8.52 1.86
CA GLY A 229 -4.99 -8.66 0.78
C GLY A 229 -6.40 -9.05 1.25
N SER A 230 -6.54 -9.64 2.44
CA SER A 230 -7.77 -10.30 2.89
C SER A 230 -8.84 -9.39 3.50
N SER A 231 -8.61 -8.08 3.63
CA SER A 231 -9.46 -7.10 4.36
C SER A 231 -9.67 -7.36 5.86
N VAL A 232 -9.19 -8.49 6.39
CA VAL A 232 -9.25 -8.86 7.80
C VAL A 232 -7.99 -8.36 8.52
N ALA A 233 -8.17 -7.30 9.32
CA ALA A 233 -7.27 -6.81 10.37
C ALA A 233 -5.97 -6.06 9.96
N THR A 234 -5.91 -4.81 10.42
CA THR A 234 -4.83 -3.80 10.38
C THR A 234 -3.67 -4.10 11.33
N ALA A 235 -3.16 -5.33 11.34
CA ALA A 235 -2.10 -5.72 12.26
C ALA A 235 -1.08 -6.67 11.63
N PHE A 236 0.14 -6.16 11.48
CA PHE A 236 1.24 -6.84 10.81
C PHE A 236 2.35 -7.10 11.80
N SER A 237 2.85 -8.33 11.91
CA SER A 237 4.02 -8.55 12.78
C SER A 237 5.30 -8.16 12.03
N VAL A 238 6.09 -7.25 12.59
CA VAL A 238 7.48 -7.05 12.16
C VAL A 238 8.34 -8.07 12.88
N TYR A 239 8.87 -9.02 12.11
CA TYR A 239 9.72 -10.14 12.54
C TYR A 239 10.94 -9.69 13.40
N LEU A 240 11.43 -8.47 13.20
CA LEU A 240 12.67 -8.00 13.83
C LEU A 240 12.59 -7.87 15.36
N ILE A 241 11.42 -7.61 15.93
CA ILE A 241 11.27 -7.05 17.29
C ILE A 241 11.68 -8.04 18.41
N LEU A 242 11.77 -9.35 18.13
CA LEU A 242 12.15 -10.37 19.12
C LEU A 242 13.48 -11.08 18.80
N SER A 243 14.23 -10.64 17.79
CA SER A 243 15.42 -11.34 17.29
C SER A 243 16.71 -10.54 17.51
N PRO A 244 17.90 -11.16 17.51
CA PRO A 244 19.20 -10.45 17.59
C PRO A 244 19.50 -9.58 16.36
N PHE A 245 18.54 -9.47 15.44
CA PHE A 245 18.53 -8.52 14.32
C PHE A 245 17.84 -7.19 14.67
N ALA A 246 17.20 -7.07 15.85
CA ALA A 246 16.77 -5.79 16.42
C ALA A 246 17.96 -4.99 17.02
N PRO A 247 17.84 -3.66 17.13
CA PRO A 247 18.89 -2.80 17.69
C PRO A 247 19.24 -3.18 19.13
N LEU A 248 20.52 -3.11 19.49
CA LEU A 248 21.00 -3.36 20.86
C LEU A 248 20.37 -2.34 21.83
N GLY A 249 19.85 -2.81 22.97
CA GLY A 249 19.15 -1.97 23.95
C GLY A 249 17.62 -2.01 23.87
N ALA A 250 17.07 -2.58 22.80
CA ALA A 250 15.75 -3.21 22.85
C ALA A 250 15.89 -4.54 23.63
N ALA A 251 16.20 -4.47 24.92
CA ALA A 251 15.91 -5.58 25.84
C ALA A 251 14.46 -6.00 25.59
N GLY A 252 14.13 -7.30 25.64
CA GLY A 252 12.82 -7.86 25.29
C GLY A 252 11.61 -7.10 25.86
N LEU A 253 11.26 -6.00 25.21
CA LEU A 253 10.21 -5.05 25.51
C LEU A 253 9.30 -5.09 24.31
N GLY A 254 8.33 -6.01 24.37
CA GLY A 254 6.90 -5.68 24.38
C GLY A 254 6.31 -4.71 23.36
N GLY A 255 7.06 -4.10 22.45
CA GLY A 255 6.56 -3.25 21.39
C GLY A 255 6.11 -4.06 20.19
N SER A 256 5.29 -5.09 20.41
CA SER A 256 4.71 -5.80 19.27
C SER A 256 3.85 -4.82 18.50
N ILE A 257 3.85 -4.98 17.19
CA ILE A 257 2.70 -4.58 16.42
C ILE A 257 1.60 -5.58 16.79
N PHE A 258 0.87 -5.30 17.88
CA PHE A 258 -0.20 -6.15 18.35
C PHE A 258 -1.47 -5.87 17.55
N GLY A 259 -1.76 -6.80 16.66
CA GLY A 259 -3.11 -7.30 16.44
C GLY A 259 -2.96 -8.71 15.91
N VAL A 260 -2.35 -9.56 16.73
CA VAL A 260 -2.29 -10.99 16.46
C VAL A 260 -3.73 -11.49 16.51
N VAL A 261 -4.35 -11.62 15.35
CA VAL A 261 -5.49 -12.52 15.21
C VAL A 261 -4.94 -13.92 15.49
N SER A 262 -5.66 -14.71 16.27
CA SER A 262 -5.29 -16.09 16.62
C SER A 262 -5.02 -17.00 15.41
N SER A 263 -5.31 -16.54 14.19
CA SER A 263 -5.05 -17.21 12.91
C SER A 263 -3.61 -17.11 12.38
N GLN A 264 -2.72 -16.27 12.94
CA GLN A 264 -1.34 -16.05 12.42
C GLN A 264 -0.28 -17.06 12.92
N GLN A 265 -0.65 -18.33 13.13
CA GLN A 265 0.24 -19.33 13.73
C GLN A 265 1.52 -19.61 12.92
N GLN A 266 1.46 -19.53 11.58
CA GLN A 266 2.64 -19.76 10.73
C GLN A 266 3.70 -18.67 10.91
N ILE A 267 3.27 -17.41 11.01
CA ILE A 267 4.14 -16.28 11.27
C ILE A 267 4.83 -16.43 12.64
N ILE A 268 4.07 -16.79 13.67
CA ILE A 268 4.61 -16.98 15.04
C ILE A 268 5.64 -18.11 15.06
N LYS A 269 5.34 -19.25 14.42
CA LYS A 269 6.28 -20.38 14.33
C LYS A 269 7.57 -19.99 13.61
N ALA A 270 7.45 -19.32 12.47
CA ALA A 270 8.61 -18.84 11.73
C ALA A 270 9.45 -17.83 12.54
N GLN A 271 8.77 -16.99 13.34
CA GLN A 271 9.44 -16.08 14.28
C GLN A 271 10.27 -16.83 15.32
N GLU A 272 9.65 -17.80 15.99
CA GLU A 272 10.31 -18.63 17.01
C GLU A 272 11.49 -19.44 16.44
N GLU A 273 11.35 -19.95 15.21
CA GLU A 273 12.43 -20.67 14.53
C GLU A 273 13.65 -19.78 14.32
N ILE A 274 13.46 -18.54 13.85
CA ILE A 274 14.61 -17.66 13.68
C ILE A 274 15.21 -17.24 15.03
N ILE A 275 14.39 -17.03 16.07
CA ILE A 275 14.92 -16.81 17.43
C ILE A 275 15.82 -17.98 17.85
N LYS A 276 15.37 -19.23 17.66
CA LYS A 276 16.17 -20.42 17.96
C LYS A 276 17.44 -20.51 17.13
N LEU A 277 17.35 -20.25 15.82
CA LEU A 277 18.50 -20.28 14.90
C LEU A 277 19.57 -19.27 15.29
N THR A 278 19.20 -18.20 15.98
CA THR A 278 20.09 -17.09 16.30
C THR A 278 20.58 -17.08 17.75
N GLN A 279 20.17 -18.06 18.56
CA GLN A 279 20.70 -18.25 19.90
C GLN A 279 22.16 -18.74 19.84
N ASN A 280 23.05 -18.05 20.57
CA ASN A 280 24.45 -18.45 20.75
C ASN A 280 25.24 -18.66 19.44
N ILE A 281 24.89 -17.95 18.37
CA ILE A 281 25.61 -17.99 17.10
C ILE A 281 26.88 -17.14 17.13
N SER A 282 27.80 -17.41 16.19
CA SER A 282 28.98 -16.58 15.97
C SER A 282 28.59 -15.19 15.42
N MET A 283 29.53 -14.24 15.52
CA MET A 283 29.38 -12.93 14.91
C MET A 283 29.26 -13.02 13.38
N ALA A 284 30.02 -13.92 12.74
CA ALA A 284 29.96 -14.11 11.29
C ALA A 284 28.57 -14.58 10.83
N LYS A 285 27.99 -15.58 11.51
CA LYS A 285 26.60 -16.01 11.27
C LYS A 285 25.62 -14.87 11.53
N LEU A 286 25.75 -14.16 12.65
CA LEU A 286 24.86 -13.05 12.99
C LEU A 286 24.83 -11.97 11.90
N GLN A 287 26.01 -11.53 11.44
CA GLN A 287 26.09 -10.49 10.42
C GLN A 287 25.65 -11.00 9.03
N SER A 288 25.93 -12.26 8.68
CA SER A 288 25.39 -12.87 7.46
C SER A 288 23.85 -12.93 7.47
N GLY A 289 23.24 -13.23 8.62
CA GLY A 289 21.78 -13.20 8.81
C GLY A 289 21.21 -11.79 8.67
N ARG A 290 21.86 -10.78 9.25
CA ARG A 290 21.46 -9.36 9.07
C ARG A 290 21.48 -8.96 7.60
N LEU A 291 22.56 -9.26 6.89
CA LEU A 291 22.69 -8.97 5.46
C LEU A 291 21.56 -9.60 4.65
N THR A 292 21.29 -10.88 4.90
CA THR A 292 20.21 -11.65 4.27
C THR A 292 18.85 -10.97 4.45
N ILE A 293 18.54 -10.52 5.66
CA ILE A 293 17.29 -9.82 5.97
C ILE A 293 17.21 -8.49 5.23
N VAL A 294 18.25 -7.65 5.32
CA VAL A 294 18.27 -6.32 4.66
C VAL A 294 18.10 -6.48 3.15
N GLN A 295 18.81 -7.44 2.54
CA GLN A 295 18.71 -7.76 1.12
C GLN A 295 17.30 -8.20 0.73
N GLY A 296 16.69 -9.06 1.55
CA GLY A 296 15.31 -9.51 1.33
C GLY A 296 14.30 -8.37 1.44
N ASP A 297 14.42 -7.49 2.43
CA ASP A 297 13.49 -6.38 2.64
C ASP A 297 13.58 -5.32 1.54
N ILE A 298 14.79 -4.94 1.12
CA ILE A 298 14.94 -3.98 0.02
C ILE A 298 14.49 -4.57 -1.32
N LYS A 299 14.72 -5.87 -1.54
CA LYS A 299 14.19 -6.58 -2.72
C LYS A 299 12.67 -6.57 -2.70
N ASN A 300 12.05 -6.94 -1.58
CA ASN A 300 10.60 -6.94 -1.47
C ASN A 300 10.00 -5.53 -1.63
N LEU A 301 10.66 -4.49 -1.09
CA LEU A 301 10.26 -3.10 -1.31
C LEU A 301 10.30 -2.74 -2.81
N THR A 302 11.36 -3.14 -3.51
CA THR A 302 11.54 -2.95 -4.96
C THR A 302 10.51 -3.73 -5.79
N ASP A 303 10.23 -5.00 -5.45
CA ASP A 303 9.24 -5.81 -6.16
C ASP A 303 7.81 -5.29 -5.92
N THR A 304 7.54 -4.70 -4.74
CA THR A 304 6.20 -4.19 -4.39
C THR A 304 5.93 -2.83 -5.05
N ILE A 305 6.94 -1.97 -5.23
CA ILE A 305 6.74 -0.72 -5.95
C ILE A 305 6.34 -0.96 -7.42
N ASP A 306 6.85 -2.00 -8.07
CA ASP A 306 6.39 -2.39 -9.41
C ASP A 306 4.90 -2.70 -9.45
N LYS A 307 4.39 -3.44 -8.45
CA LYS A 307 2.97 -3.74 -8.32
C LYS A 307 2.14 -2.50 -8.03
N ALA A 308 2.64 -1.60 -7.19
CA ALA A 308 1.99 -0.32 -6.91
C ALA A 308 1.88 0.56 -8.17
N ILE A 309 2.94 0.60 -8.99
CA ILE A 309 2.95 1.29 -10.29
C ILE A 309 1.86 0.73 -11.20
N VAL A 310 1.78 -0.60 -11.37
CA VAL A 310 0.74 -1.24 -12.19
C VAL A 310 -0.67 -0.92 -11.68
N SER A 311 -0.87 -0.93 -10.36
CA SER A 311 -2.18 -0.62 -9.75
C SER A 311 -2.60 0.83 -10.03
N LEU A 312 -1.67 1.78 -9.92
CA LEU A 312 -1.92 3.19 -10.22
C LEU A 312 -2.07 3.46 -11.72
N GLU A 313 -1.40 2.71 -12.59
CA GLU A 313 -1.63 2.73 -14.03
C GLU A 313 -3.05 2.27 -14.38
N ASN A 314 -3.59 1.28 -13.66
CA ASN A 314 -4.99 0.87 -13.81
C ASN A 314 -5.94 2.00 -13.38
N ILE A 315 -5.68 2.68 -12.25
CA ILE A 315 -6.46 3.86 -11.85
C ILE A 315 -6.41 4.96 -12.92
N LYS A 316 -5.22 5.26 -13.46
CA LYS A 316 -5.03 6.22 -14.56
C LYS A 316 -5.84 5.82 -15.80
N THR A 317 -5.83 4.54 -16.15
CA THR A 317 -6.57 3.99 -17.29
C THR A 317 -8.07 4.14 -17.09
N THR A 318 -8.58 3.90 -15.88
CA THR A 318 -9.99 4.12 -15.57
C THR A 318 -10.40 5.58 -15.74
N TRP A 319 -9.59 6.54 -15.27
CA TRP A 319 -9.82 7.97 -15.52
C TRP A 319 -9.82 8.31 -17.02
N ASP A 320 -8.92 7.72 -17.79
CA ASP A 320 -8.84 7.94 -19.25
C ASP A 320 -10.07 7.41 -20.00
N VAL A 321 -10.50 6.20 -19.67
CA VAL A 321 -11.71 5.58 -20.24
C VAL A 321 -12.94 6.42 -19.90
N MET A 322 -13.09 6.86 -18.65
CA MET A 322 -14.18 7.74 -18.26
C MET A 322 -14.14 9.06 -19.03
N GLY A 323 -12.98 9.71 -19.13
CA GLY A 323 -12.83 10.97 -19.86
C GLY A 323 -13.27 10.84 -21.32
N THR A 324 -12.90 9.74 -21.98
CA THR A 324 -13.33 9.44 -23.37
C THR A 324 -14.85 9.32 -23.49
N LYS A 325 -15.54 8.69 -22.52
CA LYS A 325 -17.00 8.60 -22.51
C LYS A 325 -17.65 9.98 -22.31
N TYR A 326 -17.08 10.82 -21.46
CA TYR A 326 -17.53 12.19 -21.28
C TYR A 326 -17.37 13.03 -22.55
N ASP A 327 -16.24 12.92 -23.25
CA ASP A 327 -16.02 13.61 -24.52
C ASP A 327 -17.03 13.18 -25.60
N ALA A 328 -17.33 11.88 -25.69
CA ALA A 328 -18.35 11.38 -26.60
C ALA A 328 -19.74 11.97 -26.30
N LEU A 329 -20.11 12.09 -25.03
CA LEU A 329 -21.38 12.71 -24.60
C LEU A 329 -21.41 14.21 -24.87
N ILE A 330 -20.30 14.91 -24.61
CA ILE A 330 -20.14 16.33 -24.93
C ILE A 330 -20.38 16.58 -26.42
N ASP A 331 -19.78 15.75 -27.28
CA ASP A 331 -19.93 15.88 -28.74
C ASP A 331 -21.36 15.60 -29.21
N LYS A 332 -22.03 14.61 -28.62
CA LYS A 332 -23.44 14.30 -28.91
C LYS A 332 -24.37 15.43 -28.45
N ALA A 333 -24.15 15.98 -27.27
CA ALA A 333 -24.89 17.12 -26.74
C ALA A 333 -24.76 18.35 -27.66
N LYS A 334 -23.54 18.69 -28.09
CA LYS A 334 -23.27 19.81 -29.02
C LYS A 334 -23.97 19.65 -30.36
N LYS A 335 -24.05 18.41 -30.88
CA LYS A 335 -24.69 18.10 -32.16
C LYS A 335 -26.22 18.01 -32.06
N VAL A 336 -26.79 18.13 -30.86
CA VAL A 336 -28.24 17.97 -30.62
C VAL A 336 -28.73 16.64 -31.19
N ASP A 337 -27.94 15.57 -30.94
CA ASP A 337 -28.17 14.25 -31.52
C ASP A 337 -29.55 13.70 -31.09
N PRO A 338 -30.48 13.43 -32.04
CA PRO A 338 -31.85 13.05 -31.71
C PRO A 338 -31.96 11.72 -30.96
N GLU A 339 -31.06 10.76 -31.24
CA GLU A 339 -31.04 9.48 -30.54
C GLU A 339 -30.65 9.68 -29.08
N PHE A 340 -29.58 10.47 -28.84
CA PHE A 340 -29.15 10.83 -27.49
C PHE A 340 -30.25 11.55 -26.69
N LEU A 341 -30.96 12.49 -27.32
CA LEU A 341 -32.09 13.17 -26.69
C LEU A 341 -33.27 12.24 -26.40
N ALA A 342 -33.45 11.15 -27.15
CA ALA A 342 -34.47 10.15 -26.90
C ALA A 342 -34.10 9.12 -25.81
N MET A 343 -32.80 8.95 -25.48
CA MET A 343 -32.34 7.94 -24.51
C MET A 343 -32.80 8.23 -23.07
N ASP A 344 -33.59 7.34 -22.47
CA ASP A 344 -33.84 7.39 -21.02
C ASP A 344 -32.63 6.85 -20.24
N ILE A 345 -31.78 7.76 -19.75
CA ILE A 345 -30.55 7.45 -19.00
C ILE A 345 -30.77 7.39 -17.48
N THR A 346 -32.02 7.45 -16.99
CA THR A 346 -32.31 7.57 -15.56
C THR A 346 -31.74 6.38 -14.77
N ALA A 347 -32.03 5.15 -15.21
CA ALA A 347 -31.54 3.93 -14.56
C ALA A 347 -30.01 3.87 -14.58
N ASP A 348 -29.38 4.08 -15.74
CA ASP A 348 -27.92 4.06 -15.87
C ASP A 348 -27.23 5.14 -15.00
N LEU A 349 -27.86 6.32 -14.84
CA LEU A 349 -27.35 7.39 -13.99
C LEU A 349 -27.49 7.05 -12.50
N ASP A 350 -28.60 6.45 -12.08
CA ASP A 350 -28.77 5.99 -10.71
C ASP A 350 -27.78 4.86 -10.39
N THR A 351 -27.59 3.90 -11.28
CA THR A 351 -26.52 2.89 -11.17
C THR A 351 -25.13 3.52 -11.08
N ALA A 352 -24.83 4.54 -11.89
CA ALA A 352 -23.55 5.24 -11.81
C ALA A 352 -23.36 5.94 -10.44
N LYS A 353 -24.41 6.55 -9.89
CA LYS A 353 -24.37 7.18 -8.56
C LYS A 353 -24.12 6.14 -7.46
N GLU A 354 -24.81 5.01 -7.52
CA GLU A 354 -24.63 3.91 -6.56
C GLU A 354 -23.18 3.38 -6.60
N HIS A 355 -22.66 3.13 -7.80
CA HIS A 355 -21.28 2.65 -7.97
C HIS A 355 -20.24 3.67 -7.51
N TRP A 356 -20.44 4.98 -7.76
CA TRP A 356 -19.57 6.02 -7.21
C TRP A 356 -19.62 6.10 -5.69
N GLU A 357 -20.80 5.92 -5.08
CA GLU A 357 -20.94 5.88 -3.62
C GLU A 357 -20.22 4.67 -3.01
N GLN A 358 -20.32 3.50 -3.64
CA GLN A 358 -19.59 2.29 -3.23
C GLN A 358 -18.07 2.51 -3.26
N ILE A 359 -17.56 3.09 -4.34
CA ILE A 359 -16.15 3.46 -4.47
C ILE A 359 -15.73 4.48 -3.40
N ARG A 360 -16.55 5.50 -3.13
CA ARG A 360 -16.25 6.47 -2.07
C ARG A 360 -16.11 5.79 -0.71
N LYS A 361 -17.06 4.92 -0.33
CA LYS A 361 -16.99 4.17 0.94
C LYS A 361 -15.72 3.32 1.03
N TYR A 362 -15.31 2.71 -0.08
CA TYR A 362 -14.06 1.96 -0.15
C TYR A 362 -12.83 2.87 0.02
N ALA A 363 -12.82 4.02 -0.67
CA ALA A 363 -11.75 5.02 -0.58
C ALA A 363 -11.60 5.59 0.85
N GLU A 364 -12.72 5.87 1.52
CA GLU A 364 -12.75 6.33 2.92
C GLU A 364 -12.17 5.28 3.88
N ASN A 365 -12.42 3.98 3.63
CA ASN A 365 -11.79 2.90 4.40
C ASN A 365 -10.26 2.89 4.20
N ILE A 366 -9.79 3.06 2.96
CA ILE A 366 -8.35 3.15 2.67
C ILE A 366 -7.72 4.35 3.38
N GLN A 367 -8.35 5.52 3.34
CA GLN A 367 -7.86 6.76 3.94
C GLN A 367 -7.59 6.60 5.45
N ASN A 368 -8.37 5.77 6.13
CA ASN A 368 -8.25 5.50 7.56
C ASN A 368 -7.34 4.31 7.90
N SER A 369 -6.79 3.63 6.88
CA SER A 369 -5.93 2.46 7.04
C SER A 369 -4.46 2.87 7.15
N GLU A 370 -3.88 2.71 8.33
CA GLU A 370 -2.45 2.92 8.58
C GLU A 370 -1.85 1.70 9.27
N ILE A 371 -0.57 1.40 8.97
CA ILE A 371 0.24 0.57 9.86
C ILE A 371 0.61 1.44 11.07
N LYS A 372 0.05 1.11 12.23
CA LYS A 372 0.38 1.79 13.50
C LYS A 372 1.33 0.93 14.32
N PHE A 373 2.41 1.53 14.82
CA PHE A 373 3.19 0.94 15.90
C PHE A 373 2.51 1.23 17.23
N VAL A 374 2.49 0.25 18.13
CA VAL A 374 2.18 0.53 19.53
C VAL A 374 3.41 1.19 20.14
N GLU A 375 3.30 2.45 20.53
CA GLU A 375 4.24 3.04 21.49
C GLU A 375 3.96 2.38 22.84
N GLU A 376 4.98 1.75 23.45
CA GLU A 376 4.85 1.33 24.84
C GLU A 376 4.53 2.57 25.68
N LYS A 377 3.43 2.51 26.46
CA LYS A 377 3.21 3.48 27.53
C LYS A 377 4.42 3.38 28.46
N LYS A 378 5.21 4.46 28.49
CA LYS A 378 6.28 4.67 29.46
C LYS A 378 5.77 4.55 30.89
#